data_AF-A0A2N5GUD1-F1
#
_entry.id   AF-A0A2N5GUD1-F1
#
_cell.length_a   1.000
_cell.length_b   1.000
_cell.length_c   1.000
_cell.angle_alpha   90.00
_cell.angle_beta   90.00
_cell.angle_gamma   90.00
#
_symmetry.space_group_name_H-M   'P 1'
#
loop_
_entity.id
_entity.type
_entity.pdbx_description
1 polymer ?
#
loop_
_entity_poly.entity_id
_entity_poly.type
_entity_poly.pdbx_seq_one_letter_code
_entity_poly.pdbx_strand_id
1 'polypeptide(L)'
;MRGIYFINNRISLNGLSWEDSFKLQEEELLRYIEKQQIQIVKLDPYQIYRHYTILHALLYDLKQARAQFDCLTIYSPEVIEDFVYAYPARWLLIKSYFEQTIPLHSQ
;
A
#
# COMPACT_ATOMS: atom_id res chain seq x y z
N MET A 1 11.34 7.95 7.89
CA MET A 1 10.33 6.93 8.22
C MET A 1 10.51 5.73 7.30
N ARG A 2 10.48 4.49 7.81
CA ARG A 2 10.51 3.25 7.05
C ARG A 2 9.09 2.87 6.65
N GLY A 3 8.81 2.90 5.35
CA GLY A 3 7.45 2.72 4.84
C GLY A 3 7.35 1.67 3.75
N ILE A 4 6.14 1.16 3.59
CA ILE A 4 5.71 0.37 2.44
C ILE A 4 4.55 1.13 1.81
N TYR A 5 4.36 0.98 0.50
CA TYR A 5 3.23 1.55 -0.20
C TYR A 5 2.55 0.51 -1.09
N PHE A 6 1.24 0.68 -1.24
CA PHE A 6 0.37 -0.24 -1.96
C PHE A 6 -0.36 0.50 -3.07
N ILE A 7 -0.45 -0.17 -4.23
CA ILE A 7 -1.17 0.29 -5.41
C ILE A 7 -2.18 -0.78 -5.79
N ASN A 8 -3.46 -0.43 -5.87
CA ASN A 8 -4.45 -1.35 -6.39
C ASN A 8 -4.44 -1.28 -7.92
N ASN A 9 -3.99 -2.33 -8.58
CA ASN A 9 -3.92 -2.42 -10.04
C ASN A 9 -5.22 -2.97 -10.69
N ARG A 10 -6.30 -3.09 -9.92
CA ARG A 10 -7.60 -3.61 -10.36
C ARG A 10 -8.76 -2.64 -10.14
N ILE A 11 -8.47 -1.41 -9.68
CA ILE A 11 -9.46 -0.38 -9.45
C ILE A 11 -9.47 0.63 -10.61
N SER A 12 -10.66 1.15 -10.92
CA SER A 12 -10.86 2.32 -11.78
C SER A 12 -11.21 3.49 -10.88
N LEU A 13 -10.35 4.52 -10.87
CA LEU A 13 -10.53 5.72 -10.05
C LEU A 13 -11.08 6.84 -10.93
N ASN A 14 -12.12 7.54 -10.47
CA ASN A 14 -12.66 8.73 -11.14
C ASN A 14 -13.03 8.52 -12.64
N GLY A 15 -13.46 7.31 -13.00
CA GLY A 15 -13.79 6.94 -14.39
C GLY A 15 -12.58 6.71 -15.31
N LEU A 16 -11.37 6.68 -14.76
CA LEU A 16 -10.14 6.36 -15.50
C LEU A 16 -10.05 4.86 -15.84
N SER A 17 -9.24 4.53 -16.85
CA SER A 17 -8.87 3.13 -17.10
C SER A 17 -8.08 2.56 -15.91
N TRP A 18 -7.97 1.23 -15.81
CA TRP A 18 -7.13 0.60 -14.78
C TRP A 18 -5.66 1.01 -14.90
N GLU A 19 -5.16 1.17 -16.12
CA GLU A 19 -3.77 1.59 -16.39
C GLU A 19 -3.52 3.03 -15.94
N ASP A 20 -4.45 3.94 -16.24
CA ASP A 20 -4.34 5.34 -15.83
C ASP A 20 -4.54 5.49 -14.32
N SER A 21 -5.44 4.71 -13.73
CA SER A 21 -5.63 4.64 -12.27
C SER A 21 -4.38 4.14 -11.57
N PHE A 22 -3.67 3.17 -12.15
CA PHE A 22 -2.40 2.68 -11.62
C PHE A 22 -1.33 3.77 -11.66
N LYS A 23 -1.15 4.43 -12.81
CA LYS A 23 -0.16 5.52 -12.96
C LYS A 23 -0.44 6.69 -12.02
N LEU A 24 -1.71 7.09 -11.90
CA LEU A 24 -2.13 8.14 -10.98
C LEU A 24 -1.73 7.81 -9.52
N GLN A 25 -2.06 6.59 -9.08
CA GLN A 25 -1.66 6.11 -7.75
C GLN A 25 -0.13 6.12 -7.58
N GLU A 26 0.60 5.56 -8.55
CA GLU A 26 2.06 5.46 -8.49
C GLU A 26 2.73 6.84 -8.40
N GLU A 27 2.37 7.77 -9.28
CA GLU A 27 2.96 9.10 -9.35
C GLU A 27 2.70 9.92 -8.08
N GLU A 28 1.49 9.88 -7.53
CA GLU A 28 1.17 10.63 -6.32
C GLU A 28 1.78 10.01 -5.06
N LEU A 29 1.77 8.68 -4.95
CA LEU A 29 2.45 7.97 -3.86
C LEU A 29 3.94 8.24 -3.87
N LEU A 30 4.60 8.16 -5.02
CA LEU A 30 6.03 8.44 -5.12
C LEU A 30 6.36 9.89 -4.78
N ARG A 31 5.57 10.86 -5.27
CA ARG A 31 5.73 12.28 -4.91
C ARG A 31 5.57 12.51 -3.41
N TYR A 32 4.59 11.88 -2.78
CA TYR A 32 4.40 11.98 -1.33
C TYR A 32 5.56 11.34 -0.55
N ILE A 33 5.98 10.13 -0.94
CA ILE A 33 7.09 9.39 -0.31
C ILE A 33 8.38 10.20 -0.38
N GLU A 34 8.68 10.81 -1.52
CA GLU A 34 9.86 11.67 -1.70
C GLU A 34 9.77 12.91 -0.79
N LYS A 35 8.64 13.62 -0.82
CA LYS A 35 8.40 14.80 -0.01
C LYS A 35 8.53 14.54 1.50
N GLN A 36 8.05 13.38 1.97
CA GLN A 36 8.11 12.98 3.38
C GLN A 36 9.40 12.22 3.74
N GLN A 37 10.33 12.06 2.79
CA GLN A 37 11.57 11.29 2.98
C GLN A 37 11.31 9.89 3.56
N ILE A 38 10.25 9.22 3.07
CA ILE A 38 9.91 7.86 3.45
C ILE A 38 10.88 6.90 2.74
N GLN A 39 11.64 6.15 3.54
CA GLN A 39 12.48 5.07 3.05
C GLN A 39 11.60 3.87 2.71
N ILE A 40 11.44 3.60 1.42
CA ILE A 40 10.72 2.42 0.93
C ILE A 40 11.47 1.15 1.33
N VAL A 41 10.81 0.25 2.06
CA VAL A 41 11.33 -1.07 2.41
C VAL A 41 10.82 -2.13 1.44
N LYS A 42 11.74 -2.93 0.88
CA LYS A 42 11.41 -4.18 0.19
C LYS A 42 11.56 -5.34 1.17
N LEU A 43 10.53 -6.17 1.32
CA LEU A 43 10.59 -7.37 2.16
C LEU A 43 10.99 -8.60 1.36
N ASP A 44 10.48 -8.71 0.13
CA ASP A 44 10.86 -9.79 -0.79
C ASP A 44 12.05 -9.34 -1.66
N PRO A 45 13.23 -10.01 -1.57
CA PRO A 45 14.39 -9.70 -2.39
C PRO A 45 14.15 -9.96 -3.89
N TYR A 46 13.15 -10.76 -4.24
CA TYR A 46 12.76 -11.07 -5.62
C TYR A 46 11.71 -10.10 -6.18
N GLN A 47 11.24 -9.13 -5.38
CA GLN A 47 10.25 -8.16 -5.81
C GLN A 47 10.82 -7.22 -6.88
N ILE A 48 10.28 -7.34 -8.10
CA ILE A 48 10.66 -6.51 -9.25
C ILE A 48 10.34 -5.04 -8.95
N TYR A 49 9.08 -4.76 -8.59
CA TYR A 49 8.61 -3.42 -8.25
C TYR A 49 8.90 -3.07 -6.79
N ARG A 50 8.81 -1.79 -6.44
CA ARG A 50 8.98 -1.34 -5.05
C ARG A 50 7.67 -1.26 -4.28
N HIS A 51 6.54 -1.36 -4.97
CA HIS A 51 5.19 -1.35 -4.39
C HIS A 51 4.61 -2.75 -4.30
N TYR A 52 3.66 -2.93 -3.38
CA TYR A 52 2.79 -4.09 -3.36
C TYR A 52 1.51 -3.82 -4.16
N THR A 53 1.00 -4.84 -4.85
CA THR A 53 -0.34 -4.81 -5.50
C THR A 53 -1.30 -5.84 -4.92
N ILE A 54 -0.83 -6.73 -4.05
CA ILE A 54 -1.62 -7.80 -3.46
C ILE A 54 -1.43 -7.78 -1.93
N LEU A 55 -2.47 -7.39 -1.19
CA LEU A 55 -2.43 -7.31 0.28
C LEU A 55 -2.20 -8.67 0.96
N HIS A 56 -2.63 -9.77 0.33
CA HIS A 56 -2.30 -11.12 0.82
C HIS A 56 -0.81 -11.43 0.74
N ALA A 57 -0.12 -11.00 -0.32
CA ALA A 57 1.33 -11.15 -0.45
C ALA A 57 2.05 -10.27 0.58
N LEU A 58 1.62 -9.02 0.73
CA LEU A 58 2.14 -8.14 1.79
C LEU A 58 2.00 -8.77 3.18
N LEU A 59 0.82 -9.30 3.53
CA LEU A 59 0.62 -9.96 4.82
C LEU A 59 1.52 -11.20 5.00
N TYR A 60 1.78 -11.95 3.93
CA TYR A 60 2.69 -13.09 3.98
C TYR A 60 4.12 -12.62 4.29
N ASP A 61 4.62 -11.62 3.57
CA ASP A 61 5.98 -11.10 3.77
C ASP A 61 6.17 -10.44 5.13
N LEU A 62 5.18 -9.69 5.61
CA LEU A 62 5.18 -9.08 6.94
C LEU A 62 5.35 -10.13 8.05
N LYS A 63 4.69 -11.29 7.91
CA LYS A 63 4.82 -12.40 8.86
C LYS A 63 6.23 -12.98 8.87
N GLN A 64 6.90 -13.02 7.73
CA GLN A 64 8.27 -13.54 7.62
C GLN A 64 9.30 -12.53 8.12
N ALA A 65 9.11 -11.25 7.83
CA ALA A 65 10.02 -10.18 8.22
C ALA A 65 10.12 -9.99 9.74
N ARG A 66 9.05 -10.28 10.48
CA ARG A 66 8.96 -10.12 11.96
C ARG A 66 9.46 -8.75 12.44
N ALA A 67 9.16 -7.71 11.65
CA ALA A 67 9.55 -6.34 11.91
C ALA A 67 8.33 -5.41 11.94
N GLN A 68 8.48 -4.29 12.64
CA GLN A 68 7.53 -3.17 12.62
C GLN A 68 8.00 -2.11 11.63
N PHE A 69 7.05 -1.39 11.05
CA PHE A 69 7.27 -0.33 10.07
C PHE A 69 6.54 0.94 10.49
N ASP A 70 7.04 2.09 10.06
CA ASP A 70 6.48 3.37 10.48
C ASP A 70 5.17 3.66 9.74
N CYS A 71 5.06 3.30 8.45
CA CYS A 71 3.84 3.55 7.70
C CYS A 71 3.54 2.58 6.55
N LEU A 72 2.24 2.36 6.33
CA LEU A 72 1.69 1.86 5.07
C LEU A 72 1.03 3.03 4.34
N THR A 73 1.54 3.44 3.19
CA THR A 73 0.95 4.52 2.39
C THR A 73 0.05 3.94 1.30
N ILE A 74 -1.17 4.47 1.19
CA ILE A 74 -2.16 4.10 0.17
C ILE A 74 -2.70 5.37 -0.50
N TYR A 75 -3.17 5.25 -1.74
CA TYR A 75 -3.70 6.40 -2.46
C TYR A 75 -4.94 6.99 -1.78
N SER A 76 -5.95 6.16 -1.52
CA SER A 76 -7.19 6.51 -0.81
C SER A 76 -7.73 5.27 -0.09
N PRO A 77 -8.69 5.39 0.86
CA PRO A 77 -9.33 4.24 1.47
C PRO A 77 -10.04 3.32 0.45
N GLU A 78 -10.57 3.88 -0.63
CA GLU A 78 -11.26 3.15 -1.71
C GLU A 78 -10.38 2.05 -2.32
N VAL A 79 -9.06 2.30 -2.45
CA VAL A 79 -8.15 1.33 -3.09
C VAL A 79 -7.99 0.03 -2.31
N ILE A 80 -8.38 0.00 -1.03
CA ILE A 80 -8.34 -1.20 -0.18
C ILE A 80 -9.73 -1.67 0.26
N GLU A 81 -10.80 -0.98 -0.13
CA GLU A 81 -12.14 -1.16 0.41
C GLU A 81 -12.65 -2.59 0.25
N ASP A 82 -12.55 -3.15 -0.96
CA ASP A 82 -12.94 -4.55 -1.24
C ASP A 82 -12.22 -5.56 -0.33
N PHE A 83 -10.93 -5.32 -0.06
CA PHE A 83 -10.15 -6.20 0.81
C PHE A 83 -10.55 -6.04 2.27
N VAL A 84 -10.79 -4.81 2.73
CA VAL A 84 -11.24 -4.53 4.10
C VAL A 84 -12.62 -5.17 4.34
N TYR A 85 -13.52 -5.05 3.37
CA TYR A 85 -14.87 -5.63 3.43
C TYR A 85 -14.82 -7.17 3.43
N ALA A 86 -14.07 -7.77 2.50
CA ALA A 86 -13.99 -9.23 2.38
C ALA A 86 -13.16 -9.88 3.50
N TYR A 87 -12.14 -9.19 4.02
CA TYR A 87 -11.15 -9.76 4.95
C TYR A 87 -10.80 -8.83 6.13
N PRO A 88 -11.78 -8.40 6.95
CA PRO A 88 -11.56 -7.40 7.99
C PRO A 88 -10.50 -7.83 9.02
N ALA A 89 -10.48 -9.11 9.42
CA ALA A 89 -9.47 -9.64 10.34
C ALA A 89 -8.05 -9.62 9.73
N ARG A 90 -7.92 -9.87 8.42
CA ARG A 90 -6.61 -9.80 7.75
C ARG A 90 -6.14 -8.36 7.62
N TRP A 91 -7.05 -7.42 7.38
CA TRP A 91 -6.72 -6.01 7.38
C TRP A 91 -6.23 -5.54 8.76
N LEU A 92 -6.88 -5.95 9.85
CA LEU A 92 -6.40 -5.66 11.20
C LEU A 92 -4.98 -6.19 11.45
N LEU A 93 -4.68 -7.40 10.99
CA LEU A 93 -3.33 -7.96 11.07
C LEU A 93 -2.32 -7.12 10.28
N ILE A 94 -2.62 -6.73 9.04
CA ILE A 94 -1.75 -5.86 8.24
C ILE A 94 -1.48 -4.57 9.00
N LYS A 95 -2.52 -3.89 9.48
CA LYS A 95 -2.38 -2.64 10.25
C LYS A 95 -1.49 -2.80 11.48
N SER A 96 -1.52 -3.95 12.16
CA SER A 96 -0.68 -4.16 13.36
C SER A 96 0.83 -4.20 13.11
N TYR A 97 1.29 -4.27 11.85
CA TYR A 97 2.71 -4.15 11.47
C TYR A 97 3.16 -2.71 11.20
N PHE A 98 2.24 -1.76 11.23
CA PHE A 98 2.52 -0.36 10.93
C PHE A 98 2.09 0.54 12.09
N GLU A 99 2.91 1.52 12.45
CA GLU A 99 2.50 2.55 13.42
C GLU A 99 1.28 3.34 12.91
N GLN A 100 1.20 3.54 11.59
CA GLN A 100 0.05 4.20 10.95
C GLN A 100 -0.16 3.75 9.51
N THR A 101 -1.42 3.85 9.06
CA THR A 101 -1.78 3.76 7.64
C THR A 101 -2.14 5.16 7.14
N ILE A 102 -1.48 5.61 6.07
CA ILE A 102 -1.58 6.98 5.57
C ILE A 102 -2.26 6.96 4.20
N PRO A 103 -3.55 7.33 4.10
CA PRO A 103 -4.18 7.65 2.83
C PRO A 103 -3.76 9.05 2.35
N LEU A 104 -3.45 9.20 1.05
CA LEU A 104 -3.18 10.53 0.48
C LEU A 104 -4.44 11.36 0.31
N HIS A 105 -5.54 10.71 -0.07
CA HIS A 105 -6.86 11.32 -0.24
C HIS A 105 -7.85 10.74 0.75
N SER A 106 -8.64 11.60 1.38
CA SER A 106 -9.81 11.19 2.15
C SER A 106 -11.02 11.14 1.21
N GLN A 107 -11.89 10.13 1.35
CA GLN A 107 -13.17 10.06 0.64
C GLN A 107 -14.05 11.29 0.96
#